data_AF-A0A075FNF2-F1
#
_entry.id   AF-A0A075FNF2-F1
#
_cell.length_a   1.000
_cell.length_b   1.000
_cell.length_c   1.000
_cell.angle_alpha   90.00
_cell.angle_beta   90.00
_cell.angle_gamma   90.00
#
_symmetry.space_group_name_H-M   'P 1'
#
loop_
_entity.id
_entity.type
_entity.pdbx_description
1 polymer ?
#
loop_
_entity_poly.entity_id
_entity_poly.type
_entity_poly.pdbx_seq_one_letter_code
_entity_poly.pdbx_strand_id
1 'polypeptide(L)' 'MIHSVTDLVKHLSGWYDLEPGDLIWTGTPKGVGPMKPEDQIECTLTREGGEVLSRLSANCIASLDR' A
#
# COMPACT_ATOMS: atom_id res chain seq x y z
N MET A 1 4.11 -11.90 -0.66
CA MET A 1 2.82 -11.98 0.05
C MET A 1 2.74 -13.32 0.76
N ILE A 2 2.23 -13.36 1.98
CA ILE A 2 2.04 -14.62 2.73
C ILE A 2 0.70 -15.27 2.37
N HIS A 3 -0.35 -14.46 2.19
CA HIS A 3 -1.69 -14.89 1.77
C HIS A 3 -1.95 -14.50 0.32
N SER A 4 -2.69 -15.31 -0.43
CA SER A 4 -3.11 -14.95 -1.78
C SER A 4 -4.22 -13.87 -1.75
N VAL A 5 -4.42 -13.18 -2.87
CA VAL A 5 -5.54 -12.20 -2.99
C VAL A 5 -6.88 -12.88 -2.72
N THR A 6 -7.10 -14.07 -3.26
CA THR A 6 -8.31 -14.86 -3.07
C THR A 6 -8.54 -15.20 -1.60
N ASP A 7 -7.49 -15.58 -0.86
CA ASP A 7 -7.60 -15.90 0.56
C ASP A 7 -7.97 -14.66 1.39
N LEU A 8 -7.39 -13.50 1.08
CA LEU A 8 -7.71 -12.24 1.74
C LEU A 8 -9.17 -11.85 1.53
N VAL A 9 -9.66 -11.89 0.28
CA VAL A 9 -11.06 -11.56 -0.04
C VAL A 9 -12.01 -12.53 0.66
N LYS A 10 -11.75 -13.84 0.59
CA LYS A 10 -12.57 -14.86 1.25
C LYS A 10 -12.62 -14.67 2.76
N HIS A 11 -11.47 -14.38 3.38
CA HIS A 11 -11.41 -14.15 4.82
C HIS A 11 -12.22 -12.91 5.19
N LEU A 12 -11.98 -11.77 4.52
CA LEU A 12 -12.66 -10.51 4.83
C LEU A 12 -14.17 -10.58 4.58
N SER A 13 -14.63 -11.28 3.54
CA SER A 13 -16.06 -11.47 3.26
C SER A 13 -16.82 -12.19 4.38
N GLY A 14 -16.12 -12.91 5.27
CA GLY A 14 -16.74 -13.54 6.44
C GLY A 14 -16.94 -12.60 7.63
N TRP A 15 -16.30 -11.43 7.62
CA TRP A 15 -16.31 -10.45 8.72
C TRP A 15 -16.89 -9.09 8.31
N TYR A 16 -16.81 -8.74 7.02
CA TYR A 16 -17.25 -7.48 6.45
C TYR A 16 -18.10 -7.73 5.22
N ASP A 17 -19.05 -6.82 4.95
CA ASP A 17 -19.86 -6.84 3.74
C ASP A 17 -19.11 -6.07 2.64
N LEU A 18 -18.26 -6.78 1.90
CA LEU A 18 -17.42 -6.16 0.87
C LEU A 18 -18.26 -5.74 -0.33
N GLU A 19 -18.11 -4.49 -0.75
CA GLU A 19 -18.84 -3.91 -1.86
C GLU A 19 -17.92 -3.49 -3.03
N PRO A 20 -18.45 -3.40 -4.26
CA PRO A 20 -17.69 -2.83 -5.37
C PRO A 20 -17.20 -1.40 -5.07
N GLY A 21 -15.90 -1.20 -5.21
CA GLY A 21 -15.25 0.07 -4.86
C GLY A 21 -14.42 -0.01 -3.58
N ASP A 22 -14.59 -1.06 -2.79
CA ASP A 22 -13.76 -1.31 -1.61
C ASP A 22 -12.30 -1.57 -1.97
N LEU A 23 -11.46 -1.25 -0.99
CA LEU A 23 -10.03 -1.06 -1.13
C LEU A 23 -9.30 -1.93 -0.10
N ILE A 24 -8.66 -3.02 -0.57
CA ILE A 24 -8.03 -4.06 0.27
C ILE A 24 -6.51 -4.00 0.15
N TRP A 25 -5.81 -3.66 1.24
CA TRP A 25 -4.34 -3.59 1.25
C TRP A 25 -3.75 -4.98 1.48
N THR A 26 -2.93 -5.47 0.55
CA THR A 26 -2.40 -6.86 0.57
C THR A 26 -1.14 -7.03 1.44
N GLY A 27 -0.83 -6.03 2.27
CA GLY A 27 0.35 -6.00 3.13
C GLY A 27 1.58 -5.36 2.48
N THR A 28 2.66 -5.27 3.26
CA THR A 28 3.93 -4.66 2.89
C THR A 28 5.09 -5.66 3.07
N PRO A 29 6.12 -5.65 2.22
CA PRO A 29 7.34 -6.42 2.46
C PRO A 29 8.07 -5.96 3.74
N LYS A 30 9.11 -6.71 4.11
CA LYS A 30 10.07 -6.25 5.12
C LYS A 30 10.77 -4.96 4.67
N GLY A 31 11.19 -4.14 5.63
CA GLY A 31 11.95 -2.91 5.36
C GLY A 31 11.17 -1.62 5.60
N VAL A 32 10.00 -1.68 6.23
CA VAL A 32 9.30 -0.49 6.72
C VAL A 32 10.18 0.24 7.73
N GLY A 33 10.31 1.56 7.55
CA GLY A 33 11.10 2.44 8.42
C GLY A 33 10.41 3.80 8.64
N PRO A 34 10.90 4.60 9.58
CA PRO A 34 10.34 5.91 9.87
C PRO A 34 10.61 6.88 8.70
N MET A 35 9.63 7.75 8.42
CA MET A 35 9.80 8.93 7.57
C MET A 35 10.04 10.17 8.45
N LYS A 36 10.78 11.13 7.93
CA LYS A 36 11.11 12.41 8.58
C LYS A 36 10.55 13.58 7.77
N PRO A 37 10.29 14.73 8.41
CA PRO A 37 9.96 15.95 7.68
C PRO A 37 11.01 16.23 6.60
N GLU A 38 10.54 16.71 5.45
CA GLU A 38 11.33 16.99 4.25
C GLU A 38 11.85 15.75 3.49
N ASP A 39 11.54 14.53 3.93
CA ASP A 39 11.84 13.34 3.13
C ASP A 39 11.06 13.37 1.80
N GLN A 40 11.74 13.10 0.69
CA GLN A 40 11.11 12.85 -0.60
C GLN A 40 10.80 11.35 -0.72
N ILE A 41 9.53 11.03 -0.93
CA ILE A 41 9.02 9.68 -1.05
C ILE A 41 8.74 9.38 -2.50
N GLU A 42 9.38 8.33 -3.02
CA GLU A 42 9.11 7.79 -4.34
C GLU A 42 8.64 6.34 -4.21
N CYS A 43 7.56 6.01 -4.91
CA CYS A 43 6.99 4.67 -4.93
C CYS A 43 6.65 4.30 -6.37
N THR A 44 6.83 3.01 -6.70
CA THR A 44 6.45 2.47 -8.01
C THR A 44 5.65 1.19 -7.84
N LEU A 45 4.65 1.01 -8.69
CA LEU A 45 3.97 -0.26 -8.89
C LEU A 45 4.51 -0.87 -10.19
N THR A 46 5.07 -2.06 -10.10
CA THR A 46 5.64 -2.77 -11.25
C THR A 46 4.90 -4.08 -11.51
N ARG A 47 4.85 -4.47 -12.79
CA ARG A 47 4.43 -5.81 -13.20
C ARG A 47 5.64 -6.75 -13.21
N GLU A 48 5.36 -8.05 -13.14
CA GLU A 48 6.33 -9.07 -13.48
C GLU A 48 6.96 -8.79 -14.86
N GLY A 49 8.29 -8.79 -14.94
CA GLY A 49 9.04 -8.34 -16.12
C GLY A 49 9.57 -6.89 -16.05
N GLY A 50 9.23 -6.14 -14.99
CA GLY A 50 9.84 -4.83 -14.70
C GLY A 50 9.15 -3.61 -15.34
N GLU A 51 8.04 -3.83 -16.04
CA GLU A 51 7.19 -2.74 -16.54
C GLU A 51 6.62 -1.91 -15.37
N VAL A 52 6.75 -0.59 -15.44
CA VAL A 52 6.20 0.33 -14.42
C VAL A 52 4.75 0.68 -14.78
N LEU A 53 3.81 0.27 -13.92
CA LEU A 53 2.37 0.51 -14.09
C LEU A 53 1.93 1.84 -13.47
N SER A 54 2.55 2.25 -12.36
CA SER A 54 2.21 3.50 -11.67
C SER A 54 3.39 4.04 -10.88
N ARG A 55 3.41 5.36 -10.68
CA ARG A 55 4.39 6.08 -9.84
C ARG A 55 3.65 7.01 -8.89
N LEU A 56 4.18 7.10 -7.67
CA LEU A 56 3.76 8.08 -6.68
C LEU A 56 5.01 8.81 -6.19
N SER A 57 4.94 10.15 -6.17
CA SER A 57 5.95 11.02 -5.57
C SER A 57 5.24 11.93 -4.56
N ALA A 58 5.81 12.04 -3.37
CA ALA A 58 5.25 12.84 -2.29
C ALA A 58 6.37 13.42 -1.41
N ASN A 59 6.10 14.55 -0.75
CA ASN A 59 6.98 15.11 0.27
C ASN A 59 6.41 14.78 1.65
N CYS A 60 7.25 14.29 2.56
CA CYS A 60 6.87 14.08 3.93
C CYS A 60 6.78 15.44 4.64
N ILE A 61 5.55 15.90 4.84
CA ILE A 61 5.25 17.07 5.65
C ILE A 61 4.82 16.56 7.04
N ALA A 62 5.65 16.75 8.06
CA ALA A 62 5.15 16.65 9.43
C ALA A 62 4.80 18.08 9.87
N SER A 63 3.52 18.44 9.91
CA SER A 63 3.13 19.69 10.55
C SER A 63 3.28 19.49 12.06
N LEU A 64 4.29 20.11 12.66
CA LEU A 64 4.36 20.32 14.11
C LEU A 64 3.46 21.51 14.54
N ASP A 65 2.30 21.67 13.89
CA ASP A 65 1.28 22.65 14.27
C ASP A 65 0.31 21.99 15.27
N ARG A 66 0.85 21.60 16.43
CA ARG A 66 0.10 21.41 17.67
C ARG A 66 0.95 21.87 18.84
#